data_AF-A0A6N7ZGF6-F1
#
_entry.id   AF-A0A6N7ZGF6-F1
#
_cell.length_a   1.000
_cell.length_b   1.000
_cell.length_c   1.000
_cell.angle_alpha   90.00
_cell.angle_beta   90.00
_cell.angle_gamma   90.00
#
_symmetry.space_group_name_H-M   'P 1'
#
loop_
_entity.id
_entity.type
_entity.pdbx_description
1 polymer ?
#
loop_
_entity_poly.entity_id
_entity_poly.type
_entity_poly.pdbx_seq_one_letter_code
_entity_poly.pdbx_strand_id
1 'polypeptide(L)'
;MAAPVIAVVGGGQLARMMAPAAGELGVHLRVLVEAADSSAAQVVVDAPVGAASDEAAVRALIAPADGAPAAVLTFEHEHVPNALLTDLLEHGTPVRPGPDALVHAQDKIVMRRRLTELGVPCPRWAALPTDPADARTALTGFLAEVGGEAVVKTARGGYDGKGVRVVSLAAGGPEQVAEWIEAAATGGPELLVEEKVPFTRELAVLVARRPSGGAEGRGEVRTWPVVESIQRDGVCAEVIAPAPGLTDAEAERARDAAVRIAEGLGVTGVLAVEMFEVAGEDGPRVLVNELAMRPHNSGHWTIDGAVTSQFEQHLRAVLDLPLGDTAPTARWTVMANVLGSTLDELTDALPAVLAAYPDAKVNLYGKGVRPGRKLGHVNVSGDDLDEVRRRALAAAAVLRGEDPEGTPNEERA
;
A
#
# COMPACT_ATOMS: atom_id res chain seq x y z
N MET A 1 -2.39 -32.54 -12.42
CA MET A 1 -3.19 -31.80 -11.41
C MET A 1 -3.55 -30.47 -12.04
N ALA A 2 -4.79 -30.00 -11.91
CA ALA A 2 -5.16 -28.68 -12.42
C ALA A 2 -4.38 -27.60 -11.66
N ALA A 3 -3.96 -26.53 -12.36
CA ALA A 3 -3.32 -25.38 -11.75
C ALA A 3 -4.19 -24.81 -10.61
N PRO A 4 -3.63 -24.43 -9.45
CA PRO A 4 -4.42 -23.77 -8.41
C PRO A 4 -4.93 -22.43 -8.94
N VAL A 5 -6.19 -22.13 -8.63
CA VAL A 5 -6.83 -20.87 -9.00
C VAL A 5 -6.78 -19.91 -7.81
N ILE A 6 -6.25 -18.70 -8.01
CA ILE A 6 -6.37 -17.59 -7.05
C ILE A 6 -7.42 -16.62 -7.59
N ALA A 7 -8.48 -16.41 -6.82
CA ALA A 7 -9.44 -15.36 -7.07
C ALA A 7 -8.92 -14.04 -6.48
N VAL A 8 -8.89 -12.97 -7.27
CA VAL A 8 -8.46 -11.63 -6.85
C VAL A 8 -9.60 -10.64 -7.08
N VAL A 9 -9.98 -9.91 -6.04
CA VAL A 9 -10.93 -8.79 -6.18
C VAL A 9 -10.17 -7.49 -6.40
N GLY A 10 -10.49 -6.78 -7.48
CA GLY A 10 -9.85 -5.54 -7.90
C GLY A 10 -9.01 -5.73 -9.16
N GLY A 11 -9.29 -4.91 -10.19
CA GLY A 11 -8.70 -5.02 -11.53
C GLY A 11 -7.66 -3.95 -11.89
N GLY A 12 -7.01 -3.37 -10.89
CA GLY A 12 -6.05 -2.30 -11.05
C GLY A 12 -4.63 -2.79 -11.39
N GLN A 13 -3.64 -2.00 -10.99
CA GLN A 13 -2.23 -2.29 -11.31
C GLN A 13 -1.63 -3.36 -10.40
N LEU A 14 -2.12 -3.52 -9.17
CA LEU A 14 -1.56 -4.51 -8.27
C LEU A 14 -1.93 -5.92 -8.74
N ALA A 15 -3.19 -6.15 -9.14
CA ALA A 15 -3.58 -7.42 -9.76
C ALA A 15 -2.84 -7.67 -11.09
N ARG A 16 -2.66 -6.63 -11.92
CA ARG A 16 -1.84 -6.70 -13.14
C ARG A 16 -0.43 -7.22 -12.84
N MET A 17 0.22 -6.69 -11.82
CA MET A 17 1.60 -7.05 -11.44
C MET A 17 1.71 -8.43 -10.76
N MET A 18 0.60 -9.06 -10.37
CA MET A 18 0.60 -10.47 -9.97
C MET A 18 0.73 -11.42 -11.16
N ALA A 19 0.29 -11.01 -12.36
CA ALA A 19 0.18 -11.90 -13.52
C ALA A 19 1.51 -12.53 -13.97
N PRO A 20 2.64 -11.80 -14.05
CA PRO A 20 3.92 -12.41 -14.43
C PRO A 20 4.33 -13.53 -13.49
N ALA A 21 4.34 -13.26 -12.17
CA ALA A 21 4.72 -14.26 -11.17
C ALA A 21 3.74 -15.45 -11.12
N ALA A 22 2.44 -15.22 -11.32
CA ALA A 22 1.48 -16.30 -11.39
C ALA A 22 1.72 -17.23 -12.59
N GLY A 23 2.03 -16.65 -13.76
CA GLY A 23 2.40 -17.42 -14.95
C GLY A 23 3.60 -18.33 -14.71
N GLU A 24 4.68 -17.79 -14.13
CA GLU A 24 5.90 -18.55 -13.82
C GLU A 24 5.68 -19.65 -12.78
N LEU A 25 4.80 -19.42 -11.81
CA LEU A 25 4.42 -20.42 -10.79
C LEU A 25 3.41 -21.46 -11.30
N GLY A 26 2.87 -21.30 -12.51
CA GLY A 26 1.77 -22.14 -13.02
C GLY A 26 0.47 -21.97 -12.22
N VAL A 27 0.24 -20.77 -11.67
CA VAL A 27 -0.97 -20.39 -10.93
C VAL A 27 -1.94 -19.69 -11.88
N HIS A 28 -3.20 -20.08 -11.85
CA HIS A 28 -4.24 -19.42 -12.63
C HIS A 28 -4.83 -18.25 -11.84
N LEU A 29 -4.64 -17.02 -12.33
CA LEU A 29 -5.30 -15.84 -11.76
C LEU A 29 -6.67 -15.66 -12.37
N ARG A 30 -7.67 -15.49 -11.51
CA ARG A 30 -9.01 -15.04 -11.89
C ARG A 30 -9.30 -13.71 -11.20
N VAL A 31 -9.54 -12.66 -11.95
CA VAL A 31 -9.58 -11.28 -11.40
C VAL A 31 -10.94 -10.65 -11.64
N LEU A 32 -11.64 -10.23 -10.57
CA LEU A 32 -12.87 -9.45 -10.70
C LEU A 32 -12.52 -8.02 -11.07
N VAL A 33 -12.95 -7.57 -12.24
CA VAL A 33 -12.62 -6.26 -12.79
C VAL A 33 -13.86 -5.39 -12.94
N GLU A 34 -13.74 -4.08 -12.70
CA GLU A 34 -14.88 -3.16 -12.88
C GLU A 34 -15.17 -2.85 -14.36
N ALA A 35 -14.19 -3.07 -15.24
CA ALA A 35 -14.31 -2.85 -16.67
C ALA A 35 -13.39 -3.81 -17.44
N ALA A 36 -13.82 -4.20 -18.64
CA ALA A 36 -13.11 -5.13 -19.51
C ALA A 36 -11.77 -4.59 -20.04
N ASP A 37 -11.57 -3.27 -19.98
CA ASP A 37 -10.34 -2.57 -20.39
C ASP A 37 -9.48 -2.11 -19.20
N SER A 38 -9.84 -2.54 -17.98
CA SER A 38 -9.06 -2.23 -16.78
C SER A 38 -7.62 -2.77 -16.84
N SER A 39 -6.75 -2.22 -16.00
CA SER A 39 -5.31 -2.49 -15.99
C SER A 39 -4.98 -3.99 -15.94
N ALA A 40 -5.67 -4.77 -15.10
CA ALA A 40 -5.48 -6.21 -15.01
C ALA A 40 -6.14 -6.98 -16.15
N ALA A 41 -7.34 -6.57 -16.61
CA ALA A 41 -8.07 -7.24 -17.69
C ALA A 41 -7.30 -7.26 -19.03
N GLN A 42 -6.39 -6.31 -19.24
CA GLN A 42 -5.52 -6.27 -20.42
C GLN A 42 -4.48 -7.40 -20.47
N VAL A 43 -4.15 -8.04 -19.34
CA VAL A 43 -3.09 -9.07 -19.26
C VAL A 43 -3.54 -10.36 -18.58
N VAL A 44 -4.71 -10.38 -17.95
CA VAL A 44 -5.31 -11.56 -17.34
C VAL A 44 -6.50 -12.03 -18.18
N VAL A 45 -6.43 -13.27 -18.65
CA VAL A 45 -7.46 -13.84 -19.55
C VAL A 45 -8.78 -14.09 -18.81
N ASP A 46 -8.73 -14.60 -17.58
CA ASP A 46 -9.91 -14.90 -16.76
C ASP A 46 -10.25 -13.69 -15.87
N ALA A 47 -10.85 -12.66 -16.49
CA ALA A 47 -11.13 -11.38 -15.86
C ALA A 47 -12.64 -11.00 -15.98
N PRO A 48 -13.55 -11.68 -15.26
CA PRO A 48 -14.97 -11.37 -15.32
C PRO A 48 -15.25 -9.94 -14.82
N VAL A 49 -16.19 -9.26 -15.49
CA VAL A 49 -16.61 -7.90 -15.10
C VAL A 49 -17.64 -7.97 -13.97
N GLY A 50 -17.39 -7.25 -12.89
CA GLY A 50 -18.30 -7.11 -11.76
C GLY A 50 -17.76 -6.15 -10.69
N ALA A 51 -18.59 -5.85 -9.69
CA ALA A 51 -18.23 -4.94 -8.61
C ALA A 51 -17.82 -5.73 -7.35
N ALA A 52 -16.82 -5.23 -6.62
CA ALA A 52 -16.39 -5.81 -5.34
C ALA A 52 -17.49 -5.80 -4.26
N SER A 53 -18.47 -4.91 -4.39
CA SER A 53 -19.65 -4.83 -3.51
C SER A 53 -20.78 -5.79 -3.91
N ASP A 54 -20.69 -6.43 -5.08
CA ASP A 54 -21.68 -7.40 -5.53
C ASP A 54 -21.28 -8.81 -5.05
N GLU A 55 -22.00 -9.28 -4.04
CA GLU A 55 -21.81 -10.60 -3.46
C GLU A 55 -21.94 -11.74 -4.50
N ALA A 56 -22.90 -11.64 -5.42
CA ALA A 56 -23.10 -12.67 -6.43
C ALA A 56 -21.89 -12.73 -7.38
N ALA A 57 -21.34 -11.57 -7.74
CA ALA A 57 -20.13 -11.49 -8.56
C ALA A 57 -18.90 -12.07 -7.84
N VAL A 58 -18.71 -11.77 -6.54
CA VAL A 58 -17.61 -12.33 -5.74
C VAL A 58 -17.77 -13.85 -5.58
N ARG A 59 -18.98 -14.36 -5.35
CA ARG A 59 -19.22 -15.81 -5.28
C ARG A 59 -18.99 -16.51 -6.63
N ALA A 60 -19.42 -15.90 -7.73
CA ALA A 60 -19.16 -16.43 -9.07
C ALA A 60 -17.67 -16.39 -9.46
N LEU A 61 -16.92 -15.41 -8.95
CA LEU A 61 -15.46 -15.37 -9.07
C LEU A 61 -14.82 -16.59 -8.40
N ILE A 62 -15.25 -16.92 -7.19
CA ILE A 62 -14.70 -18.04 -6.41
C ILE A 62 -15.10 -19.38 -7.04
N ALA A 63 -16.37 -19.57 -7.36
CA ALA A 63 -16.90 -20.83 -7.87
C ALA A 63 -17.81 -20.58 -9.09
N PRO A 64 -17.24 -20.32 -10.28
CA PRO A 64 -18.02 -20.13 -11.49
C PRO A 64 -18.70 -21.43 -11.92
N ALA A 65 -19.81 -21.33 -12.64
CA ALA A 65 -20.57 -22.49 -13.12
C ALA A 65 -19.72 -23.43 -14.00
N ASP A 66 -18.86 -22.86 -14.85
CA ASP A 66 -18.11 -23.58 -15.88
C ASP A 66 -16.60 -23.65 -15.59
N GLY A 67 -16.18 -23.68 -14.31
CA GLY A 67 -14.76 -23.67 -13.97
C GLY A 67 -14.41 -24.29 -12.63
N ALA A 68 -13.11 -24.46 -12.40
CA ALA A 68 -12.62 -24.92 -11.10
C ALA A 68 -12.83 -23.83 -10.03
N PRO A 69 -13.21 -24.22 -8.80
CA PRO A 69 -13.27 -23.29 -7.68
C PRO A 69 -11.88 -22.75 -7.35
N ALA A 70 -11.83 -21.51 -6.88
CA ALA A 70 -10.62 -20.89 -6.39
C ALA A 70 -10.13 -21.60 -5.13
N ALA A 71 -8.82 -21.83 -5.06
CA ALA A 71 -8.16 -22.34 -3.86
C ALA A 71 -8.13 -21.28 -2.75
N VAL A 72 -8.15 -20.00 -3.12
CA VAL A 72 -8.12 -18.86 -2.20
C VAL A 72 -8.67 -17.59 -2.86
N LEU A 73 -9.33 -16.76 -2.08
CA LEU A 73 -9.68 -15.37 -2.39
C LEU A 73 -8.65 -14.41 -1.76
N THR A 74 -8.14 -13.47 -2.55
CA THR A 74 -7.32 -12.34 -2.11
C THR A 74 -7.77 -11.03 -2.78
N PHE A 75 -7.10 -9.92 -2.47
CA PHE A 75 -7.56 -8.58 -2.78
C PHE A 75 -6.43 -7.68 -3.30
N GLU A 76 -6.74 -6.86 -4.31
CA GLU A 76 -5.93 -5.69 -4.66
C GLU A 76 -6.28 -4.47 -3.77
N HIS A 77 -7.48 -4.42 -3.20
CA HIS A 77 -7.90 -3.33 -2.31
C HIS A 77 -8.74 -3.84 -1.15
N GLU A 78 -8.75 -3.08 -0.07
CA GLU A 78 -9.44 -3.42 1.17
C GLU A 78 -10.97 -3.23 1.12
N HIS A 79 -11.54 -2.66 0.04
CA HIS A 79 -12.98 -2.36 -0.08
C HIS A 79 -13.86 -3.58 -0.45
N VAL A 80 -13.94 -4.58 0.42
CA VAL A 80 -14.91 -5.69 0.32
C VAL A 80 -15.71 -5.80 1.62
N PRO A 81 -17.04 -6.00 1.58
CA PRO A 81 -17.86 -6.09 2.79
C PRO A 81 -17.37 -7.21 3.72
N ASN A 82 -17.02 -6.88 4.96
CA ASN A 82 -16.44 -7.84 5.89
C ASN A 82 -17.37 -9.01 6.21
N ALA A 83 -18.69 -8.76 6.26
CA ALA A 83 -19.70 -9.79 6.49
C ALA A 83 -19.70 -10.88 5.41
N LEU A 84 -19.48 -10.51 4.15
CA LEU A 84 -19.34 -11.47 3.05
C LEU A 84 -18.07 -12.32 3.24
N LEU A 85 -16.96 -11.69 3.64
CA LEU A 85 -15.70 -12.41 3.85
C LEU A 85 -15.78 -13.41 5.00
N THR A 86 -16.47 -13.05 6.09
CA THR A 86 -16.77 -13.97 7.20
C THR A 86 -17.61 -15.15 6.72
N ASP A 87 -18.70 -14.90 6.00
CA ASP A 87 -19.55 -15.96 5.45
C ASP A 87 -18.77 -16.92 4.54
N LEU A 88 -17.93 -16.39 3.63
CA LEU A 88 -17.12 -17.21 2.73
C LEU A 88 -16.15 -18.14 3.49
N LEU A 89 -15.53 -17.64 4.55
CA LEU A 89 -14.65 -18.43 5.42
C LEU A 89 -15.41 -19.51 6.19
N GLU A 90 -16.56 -19.18 6.77
CA GLU A 90 -17.41 -20.13 7.51
C GLU A 90 -17.89 -21.27 6.60
N HIS A 91 -18.07 -20.99 5.30
CA HIS A 91 -18.44 -21.98 4.29
C HIS A 91 -17.23 -22.61 3.55
N GLY A 92 -16.02 -22.46 4.10
CA GLY A 92 -14.85 -23.23 3.70
C GLY A 92 -14.04 -22.66 2.53
N THR A 93 -14.30 -21.43 2.08
CA THR A 93 -13.45 -20.74 1.11
C THR A 93 -12.31 -20.01 1.83
N PRO A 94 -11.03 -20.34 1.59
CA PRO A 94 -9.93 -19.57 2.17
C PRO A 94 -9.95 -18.12 1.69
N VAL A 95 -9.95 -17.17 2.63
CA VAL A 95 -9.86 -15.72 2.36
C VAL A 95 -8.60 -15.19 3.04
N ARG A 96 -7.69 -14.59 2.26
CA ARG A 96 -6.36 -14.18 2.72
C ARG A 96 -5.99 -12.80 2.17
N PRO A 97 -5.76 -11.77 3.02
CA PRO A 97 -5.93 -11.78 4.48
C PRO A 97 -7.39 -12.04 4.89
N GLY A 98 -7.58 -12.64 6.07
CA GLY A 98 -8.93 -12.88 6.61
C GLY A 98 -9.61 -11.59 7.10
N PRO A 99 -10.93 -11.62 7.35
CA PRO A 99 -11.74 -10.46 7.75
C PRO A 99 -11.26 -9.82 9.06
N ASP A 100 -10.83 -10.64 10.02
CA ASP A 100 -10.30 -10.18 11.31
C ASP A 100 -9.00 -9.39 11.15
N ALA A 101 -8.20 -9.71 10.14
CA ALA A 101 -7.01 -8.93 9.80
C ALA A 101 -7.42 -7.69 8.99
N LEU A 102 -8.17 -7.89 7.91
CA LEU A 102 -8.47 -6.87 6.89
C LEU A 102 -9.20 -5.64 7.48
N VAL A 103 -10.02 -5.82 8.52
CA VAL A 103 -10.70 -4.70 9.21
C VAL A 103 -9.72 -3.63 9.71
N HIS A 104 -8.49 -4.01 10.08
CA HIS A 104 -7.45 -3.07 10.52
C HIS A 104 -6.83 -2.25 9.37
N ALA A 105 -7.01 -2.66 8.11
CA ALA A 105 -6.68 -1.81 6.95
C ALA A 105 -7.89 -0.94 6.52
N GLN A 106 -9.11 -1.37 6.84
CA GLN A 106 -10.34 -0.66 6.46
C GLN A 106 -10.69 0.49 7.42
N ASP A 107 -10.35 0.35 8.70
CA ASP A 107 -10.79 1.24 9.77
C ASP A 107 -9.63 1.70 10.65
N LYS A 108 -9.29 2.99 10.55
CA LYS A 108 -8.16 3.62 11.25
C LYS A 108 -8.34 3.63 12.76
N ILE A 109 -9.57 3.71 13.29
CA ILE A 109 -9.80 3.66 14.73
C ILE A 109 -9.56 2.25 15.25
N VAL A 110 -10.09 1.24 14.55
CA VAL A 110 -9.88 -0.18 14.89
C VAL A 110 -8.40 -0.54 14.78
N MET A 111 -7.70 -0.06 13.75
CA MET A 111 -6.25 -0.17 13.61
C MET A 111 -5.53 0.41 14.82
N ARG A 112 -5.80 1.67 15.16
CA ARG A 112 -5.09 2.39 16.22
C ARG A 112 -5.29 1.75 17.60
N ARG A 113 -6.52 1.35 17.94
CA ARG A 113 -6.78 0.59 19.18
C ARG A 113 -5.93 -0.67 19.26
N ARG A 114 -5.90 -1.45 18.18
CA ARG A 114 -5.17 -2.71 18.15
C ARG A 114 -3.65 -2.52 18.19
N LEU A 115 -3.12 -1.52 17.50
CA LEU A 115 -1.70 -1.20 17.55
C LEU A 115 -1.27 -0.73 18.95
N THR A 116 -2.10 0.07 19.63
CA THR A 116 -1.88 0.45 21.04
C THR A 116 -1.85 -0.79 21.95
N GLU A 117 -2.80 -1.72 21.81
CA GLU A 117 -2.83 -2.98 22.58
C GLU A 117 -1.57 -3.85 22.35
N LEU A 118 -1.06 -3.87 21.12
CA LEU A 118 0.16 -4.60 20.76
C LEU A 118 1.45 -3.92 21.26
N GLY A 119 1.35 -2.72 21.83
CA GLY A 119 2.49 -1.91 22.25
C GLY A 119 3.32 -1.39 21.07
N VAL A 120 2.70 -1.21 19.91
CA VAL A 120 3.33 -0.67 18.71
C VAL A 120 3.35 0.85 18.80
N PRO A 121 4.49 1.52 18.59
CA PRO A 121 4.55 2.98 18.59
C PRO A 121 3.67 3.56 17.48
N CYS A 122 2.81 4.50 17.84
CA CYS A 122 1.91 5.23 16.95
C CYS A 122 1.90 6.71 17.34
N PRO A 123 1.50 7.62 16.42
CA PRO A 123 1.20 8.99 16.79
C PRO A 123 0.19 9.02 17.95
N ARG A 124 0.30 10.01 18.86
CA ARG A 124 -0.78 10.31 19.80
C ARG A 124 -2.07 10.52 19.02
N TRP A 125 -3.15 9.90 19.49
CA TRP A 125 -4.41 9.88 18.75
C TRP A 125 -5.62 9.78 19.70
N ALA A 126 -6.78 10.21 19.22
CA ALA A 126 -8.06 9.99 19.88
C ALA A 126 -9.18 9.82 18.85
N ALA A 127 -10.12 8.91 19.11
CA ALA A 127 -11.39 8.89 18.40
C ALA A 127 -12.24 10.08 18.87
N LEU A 128 -12.87 10.80 17.94
CA LEU A 128 -13.79 11.88 18.28
C LEU A 128 -15.19 11.29 18.58
N PRO A 129 -15.89 11.80 19.61
CA PRO A 129 -17.29 11.50 19.83
C PRO A 129 -18.15 11.77 18.58
N THR A 130 -19.26 11.05 18.44
CA THR A 130 -20.21 11.28 17.35
C THR A 130 -21.17 12.43 17.61
N ASP A 131 -21.38 12.82 18.88
CA ASP A 131 -22.12 14.03 19.22
C ASP A 131 -21.34 15.28 18.77
N PRO A 132 -21.94 16.20 17.99
CA PRO A 132 -21.23 17.33 17.45
C PRO A 132 -20.61 18.30 18.48
N ALA A 133 -21.24 18.49 19.65
CA ALA A 133 -20.74 19.40 20.68
C ALA A 133 -19.56 18.76 21.45
N ASP A 134 -19.69 17.47 21.76
CA ASP A 134 -18.63 16.69 22.39
C ASP A 134 -17.43 16.53 21.46
N ALA A 135 -17.65 16.31 20.15
CA ALA A 135 -16.60 16.22 19.14
C ALA A 135 -15.76 17.50 19.08
N ARG A 136 -16.42 18.67 19.05
CA ARG A 136 -15.74 19.98 19.04
C ARG A 136 -14.94 20.21 20.31
N THR A 137 -15.51 19.84 21.46
CA THR A 137 -14.83 19.95 22.76
C THR A 137 -13.59 19.05 22.82
N ALA A 138 -13.74 17.79 22.43
CA ALA A 138 -12.65 16.82 22.39
C ALA A 138 -11.52 17.25 21.43
N LEU A 139 -11.87 17.71 20.22
CA LEU A 139 -10.88 18.19 19.25
C LEU A 139 -10.16 19.45 19.74
N THR A 140 -10.86 20.40 20.37
CA THR A 140 -10.23 21.59 20.97
C THR A 140 -9.25 21.21 22.06
N GLY A 141 -9.65 20.29 22.95
CA GLY A 141 -8.79 19.79 24.02
C GLY A 141 -7.54 19.09 23.50
N PHE A 142 -7.71 18.19 22.51
CA PHE A 142 -6.59 17.50 21.88
C PHE A 142 -5.61 18.48 21.22
N LEU A 143 -6.12 19.45 20.44
CA LEU A 143 -5.28 20.47 19.82
C LEU A 143 -4.46 21.23 20.87
N ALA A 144 -5.05 21.60 22.00
CA ALA A 144 -4.32 22.29 23.08
C ALA A 144 -3.21 21.41 23.68
N GLU A 145 -3.43 20.10 23.81
CA GLU A 145 -2.45 19.14 24.33
C GLU A 145 -1.26 18.93 23.37
N VAL A 146 -1.51 18.93 22.06
CA VAL A 146 -0.47 18.64 21.05
C VAL A 146 0.24 19.88 20.50
N GLY A 147 0.02 21.05 21.08
CA GLY A 147 0.72 22.29 20.68
C GLY A 147 0.00 23.13 19.62
N GLY A 148 -1.30 22.90 19.43
CA GLY A 148 -2.19 23.77 18.66
C GLY A 148 -2.45 23.34 17.22
N GLU A 149 -1.82 22.27 16.73
CA GLU A 149 -2.02 21.73 15.39
C GLU A 149 -2.06 20.20 15.38
N ALA A 150 -3.03 19.63 14.67
CA ALA A 150 -3.26 18.19 14.58
C ALA A 150 -3.80 17.80 13.20
N VAL A 151 -3.92 16.49 12.95
CA VAL A 151 -4.48 15.93 11.73
C VAL A 151 -5.78 15.22 12.06
N VAL A 152 -6.89 15.70 11.54
CA VAL A 152 -8.20 15.03 11.62
C VAL A 152 -8.37 14.12 10.40
N LYS A 153 -8.80 12.88 10.64
CA LYS A 153 -8.98 11.84 9.62
C LYS A 153 -10.37 11.23 9.71
N THR A 154 -10.95 10.85 8.57
CA THR A 154 -12.09 9.91 8.55
C THR A 154 -11.57 8.50 8.84
N ALA A 155 -12.30 7.74 9.65
CA ALA A 155 -11.88 6.40 10.07
C ALA A 155 -11.85 5.41 8.89
N ARG A 156 -12.77 5.56 7.94
CA ARG A 156 -12.90 4.73 6.73
C ARG A 156 -12.92 5.59 5.46
N GLY A 157 -12.61 4.96 4.32
CA GLY A 157 -12.78 5.54 2.98
C GLY A 157 -11.77 6.62 2.57
N GLY A 158 -10.83 6.99 3.43
CA GLY A 158 -9.73 7.89 3.08
C GLY A 158 -8.62 7.17 2.31
N TYR A 159 -8.15 7.75 1.21
CA TYR A 159 -7.05 7.27 0.37
C TYR A 159 -6.34 8.45 -0.32
N ASP A 160 -5.03 8.33 -0.61
CA ASP A 160 -4.22 9.35 -1.30
C ASP A 160 -4.52 10.80 -0.79
N GLY A 161 -4.53 11.00 0.54
CA GLY A 161 -4.80 12.29 1.19
C GLY A 161 -6.28 12.71 1.33
N LYS A 162 -7.24 12.01 0.72
CA LYS A 162 -8.68 12.27 0.93
C LYS A 162 -9.11 11.81 2.32
N GLY A 163 -10.02 12.55 2.93
CA GLY A 163 -10.46 12.28 4.31
C GLY A 163 -9.40 12.60 5.36
N VAL A 164 -8.42 13.46 5.02
CA VAL A 164 -7.39 13.97 5.93
C VAL A 164 -7.41 15.50 5.90
N ARG A 165 -7.36 16.16 7.06
CA ARG A 165 -7.25 17.61 7.16
C ARG A 165 -6.34 18.01 8.31
N VAL A 166 -5.38 18.89 8.04
CA VAL A 166 -4.61 19.57 9.09
C VAL A 166 -5.51 20.65 9.70
N VAL A 167 -5.63 20.63 11.02
CA VAL A 167 -6.48 21.54 11.80
C VAL A 167 -5.60 22.24 12.83
N SER A 168 -5.73 23.56 12.94
CA SER A 168 -5.03 24.34 13.96
C SER A 168 -5.97 25.25 14.75
N LEU A 169 -5.66 25.47 16.04
CA LEU A 169 -6.40 26.42 16.89
C LEU A 169 -6.38 27.83 16.31
N ALA A 170 -5.23 28.25 15.77
CA ALA A 170 -5.05 29.58 15.18
C ALA A 170 -5.93 29.83 13.95
N ALA A 171 -6.27 28.78 13.19
CA ALA A 171 -7.10 28.87 11.98
C ALA A 171 -8.58 28.51 12.21
N GLY A 172 -9.05 28.50 13.46
CA GLY A 172 -10.47 28.27 13.79
C GLY A 172 -10.78 26.90 14.41
N GLY A 173 -9.75 26.09 14.70
CA GLY A 173 -9.90 24.84 15.46
C GLY A 173 -10.94 23.90 14.84
N PRO A 174 -11.88 23.33 15.63
CA PRO A 174 -12.86 22.36 15.14
C PRO A 174 -13.73 22.82 13.97
N GLU A 175 -13.95 24.13 13.80
CA GLU A 175 -14.81 24.64 12.71
C GLU A 175 -14.19 24.40 11.32
N GLN A 176 -12.89 24.14 11.25
CA GLN A 176 -12.23 23.70 10.02
C GLN A 176 -12.69 22.32 9.55
N VAL A 177 -13.39 21.53 10.35
CA VAL A 177 -13.93 20.20 10.00
C VAL A 177 -15.39 20.03 10.43
N ALA A 178 -16.12 21.15 10.60
CA ALA A 178 -17.49 21.13 11.07
C ALA A 178 -18.38 20.21 10.21
N GLU A 179 -18.20 20.24 8.88
CA GLU A 179 -18.98 19.41 7.96
C GLU A 179 -18.73 17.92 8.14
N TRP A 180 -17.53 17.51 8.54
CA TRP A 180 -17.23 16.11 8.85
C TRP A 180 -17.84 15.69 10.19
N ILE A 181 -17.81 16.59 11.18
CA ILE A 181 -18.43 16.35 12.49
C ILE A 181 -19.95 16.15 12.34
N GLU A 182 -20.63 17.04 11.59
CA GLU A 182 -22.08 16.90 11.34
C GLU A 182 -22.41 15.65 10.51
N ALA A 183 -21.56 15.30 9.55
CA ALA A 183 -21.73 14.06 8.78
C ALA A 183 -21.61 12.83 9.69
N ALA A 184 -20.61 12.77 10.58
CA ALA A 184 -20.43 11.64 11.50
C ALA A 184 -21.66 11.46 12.41
N ALA A 185 -22.28 12.55 12.88
CA ALA A 185 -23.48 12.52 13.70
C ALA A 185 -24.72 11.94 12.98
N THR A 186 -24.73 11.97 11.64
CA THR A 186 -25.86 11.53 10.80
C THR A 186 -25.58 10.22 10.04
N GLY A 187 -24.58 9.45 10.47
CA GLY A 187 -24.22 8.14 9.88
C GLY A 187 -23.13 8.20 8.83
N GLY A 188 -22.45 9.34 8.68
CA GLY A 188 -21.17 9.46 7.97
C GLY A 188 -20.03 8.74 8.70
N PRO A 189 -18.82 8.74 8.13
CA PRO A 189 -17.68 8.06 8.72
C PRO A 189 -17.28 8.68 10.06
N GLU A 190 -16.98 7.83 11.05
CA GLU A 190 -16.39 8.27 12.32
C GLU A 190 -15.08 9.02 12.09
N LEU A 191 -14.69 9.86 13.04
CA LEU A 191 -13.49 10.68 12.96
C LEU A 191 -12.49 10.31 14.05
N LEU A 192 -11.21 10.44 13.72
CA LEU A 192 -10.13 10.46 14.68
C LEU A 192 -9.26 11.70 14.47
N VAL A 193 -8.58 12.11 15.53
CA VAL A 193 -7.53 13.12 15.50
C VAL A 193 -6.21 12.48 15.88
N GLU A 194 -5.15 12.83 15.16
CA GLU A 194 -3.78 12.41 15.41
C GLU A 194 -2.88 13.64 15.55
N GLU A 195 -1.83 13.54 16.37
CA GLU A 195 -0.82 14.58 16.38
C GLU A 195 -0.17 14.73 15.00
N LYS A 196 0.17 15.96 14.63
CA LYS A 196 0.97 16.21 13.44
C LYS A 196 2.43 15.87 13.74
N VAL A 197 2.81 14.64 13.43
CA VAL A 197 4.15 14.10 13.74
C VAL A 197 5.24 14.95 13.07
N PRO A 198 6.23 15.45 13.82
CA PRO A 198 7.39 16.18 13.27
C PRO A 198 8.45 15.19 12.77
N PHE A 199 8.12 14.42 11.74
CA PHE A 199 9.00 13.38 11.21
C PHE A 199 10.10 13.95 10.31
N THR A 200 11.23 13.24 10.25
CA THR A 200 12.38 13.59 9.39
C THR A 200 12.25 12.98 8.00
N ARG A 201 11.67 11.78 7.91
CA ARG A 201 11.36 11.06 6.67
C ARG A 201 10.31 9.98 6.88
N GLU A 202 9.80 9.44 5.80
CA GLU A 202 8.89 8.31 5.80
C GLU A 202 9.64 7.03 5.41
N LEU A 203 9.38 5.98 6.18
CA LEU A 203 9.91 4.65 5.96
C LEU A 203 8.78 3.68 5.70
N ALA A 204 9.07 2.54 5.07
CA ALA A 204 8.15 1.43 5.01
C ALA A 204 8.87 0.10 5.21
N VAL A 205 8.17 -0.85 5.83
CA VAL A 205 8.59 -2.25 5.88
C VAL A 205 7.53 -3.11 5.24
N LEU A 206 7.95 -3.97 4.32
CA LEU A 206 7.10 -5.01 3.75
C LEU A 206 7.33 -6.31 4.48
N VAL A 207 6.23 -7.00 4.77
CA VAL A 207 6.21 -8.30 5.44
C VAL A 207 5.39 -9.26 4.60
N ALA A 208 5.96 -10.41 4.25
CA ALA A 208 5.22 -11.54 3.73
C ALA A 208 5.00 -12.54 4.87
N ARG A 209 3.76 -12.99 5.05
CA ARG A 209 3.41 -14.01 6.04
C ARG A 209 2.49 -15.06 5.45
N ARG A 210 2.82 -16.34 5.66
CA ARG A 210 1.93 -17.47 5.40
C ARG A 210 1.50 -18.16 6.70
N PRO A 211 0.37 -18.88 6.73
CA PRO A 211 -0.13 -19.49 7.96
C PRO A 211 0.75 -20.61 8.51
N SER A 212 1.37 -21.42 7.66
CA SER A 212 2.16 -22.59 8.07
C SER A 212 3.67 -22.31 8.05
N GLY A 213 4.49 -23.25 8.51
CA GLY A 213 5.95 -23.28 8.26
C GLY A 213 6.83 -22.43 9.19
N GLY A 214 6.25 -21.68 10.13
CA GLY A 214 7.01 -20.96 11.16
C GLY A 214 7.36 -21.83 12.36
N ALA A 215 8.24 -21.29 13.22
CA ALA A 215 8.60 -21.95 14.47
C ALA A 215 7.40 -22.04 15.43
N GLU A 216 7.36 -23.10 16.24
CA GLU A 216 6.36 -23.27 17.32
C GLU A 216 4.89 -23.22 16.82
N GLY A 217 4.65 -23.64 15.57
CA GLY A 217 3.31 -23.62 14.97
C GLY A 217 2.84 -22.22 14.56
N ARG A 218 3.71 -21.21 14.61
CA ARG A 218 3.44 -19.88 14.06
C ARG A 218 3.58 -19.91 12.53
N GLY A 219 3.10 -18.84 11.89
CA GLY A 219 3.26 -18.65 10.45
C GLY A 219 4.70 -18.34 10.07
N GLU A 220 5.14 -18.77 8.89
CA GLU A 220 6.42 -18.33 8.32
C GLU A 220 6.32 -16.85 7.92
N VAL A 221 7.32 -16.06 8.33
CA VAL A 221 7.42 -14.62 8.05
C VAL A 221 8.74 -14.33 7.33
N ARG A 222 8.69 -13.43 6.35
CA ARG A 222 9.86 -12.81 5.72
C ARG A 222 9.64 -11.31 5.58
N THR A 223 10.70 -10.54 5.70
CA THR A 223 10.68 -9.09 5.51
C THR A 223 11.68 -8.70 4.43
N TRP A 224 11.35 -7.67 3.66
CA TRP A 224 12.35 -6.99 2.85
C TRP A 224 13.09 -5.95 3.70
N PRO A 225 14.23 -5.42 3.25
CA PRO A 225 14.84 -4.27 3.89
C PRO A 225 13.87 -3.12 4.07
N VAL A 226 14.08 -2.32 5.11
CA VAL A 226 13.36 -1.05 5.30
C VAL A 226 13.65 -0.18 4.08
N VAL A 227 12.64 0.50 3.56
CA VAL A 227 12.77 1.45 2.45
C VAL A 227 12.45 2.87 2.91
N GLU A 228 13.06 3.85 2.27
CA GLU A 228 12.63 5.25 2.39
C GLU A 228 11.59 5.53 1.29
N SER A 229 10.43 6.04 1.68
CA SER A 229 9.35 6.42 0.76
C SER A 229 9.27 7.94 0.71
N ILE A 230 9.37 8.52 -0.48
CA ILE A 230 9.35 9.97 -0.66
C ILE A 230 8.02 10.35 -1.31
N GLN A 231 7.20 11.07 -0.55
CA GLN A 231 5.90 11.56 -1.01
C GLN A 231 6.05 12.93 -1.68
N ARG A 232 5.23 13.19 -2.70
CA ARG A 232 4.98 14.53 -3.26
C ARG A 232 3.47 14.71 -3.36
N ASP A 233 2.97 15.82 -2.82
CA ASP A 233 1.53 16.13 -2.78
C ASP A 233 0.65 15.00 -2.20
N GLY A 234 1.18 14.29 -1.20
CA GLY A 234 0.48 13.17 -0.54
C GLY A 234 0.49 11.85 -1.33
N VAL A 235 1.34 11.72 -2.35
CA VAL A 235 1.47 10.51 -3.18
C VAL A 235 2.93 10.05 -3.26
N CYS A 236 3.15 8.74 -3.14
CA CYS A 236 4.48 8.13 -3.24
C CYS A 236 5.09 8.40 -4.62
N ALA A 237 6.12 9.23 -4.66
CA ALA A 237 6.82 9.62 -5.88
C ALA A 237 8.06 8.76 -6.12
N GLU A 238 8.76 8.39 -5.05
CA GLU A 238 10.02 7.65 -5.10
C GLU A 238 10.14 6.69 -3.92
N VAL A 239 10.84 5.58 -4.13
CA VAL A 239 11.21 4.62 -3.08
C VAL A 239 12.69 4.27 -3.22
N ILE A 240 13.44 4.34 -2.12
CA ILE A 240 14.85 3.96 -2.06
C ILE A 240 14.99 2.70 -1.21
N ALA A 241 15.55 1.64 -1.79
CA ALA A 241 15.75 0.36 -1.14
C ALA A 241 17.23 -0.07 -1.17
N PRO A 242 17.84 -0.42 -0.02
CA PRO A 242 17.35 -0.17 1.35
C PRO A 242 17.25 1.34 1.66
N ALA A 243 16.65 1.72 2.79
CA ALA A 243 16.64 3.10 3.26
C ALA A 243 18.07 3.56 3.64
N PRO A 244 18.58 4.68 3.08
CA PRO A 244 19.94 5.12 3.36
C PRO A 244 20.10 5.60 4.81
N GLY A 245 21.31 5.50 5.37
CA GLY A 245 21.63 6.10 6.67
C GLY A 245 20.98 5.44 7.90
N LEU A 246 20.24 4.35 7.76
CA LEU A 246 19.86 3.51 8.89
C LEU A 246 21.04 2.61 9.29
N THR A 247 21.29 2.52 10.60
CA THR A 247 22.12 1.45 11.17
C THR A 247 21.37 0.12 11.14
N ASP A 248 22.10 -1.00 11.18
CA ASP A 248 21.49 -2.34 11.24
C ASP A 248 20.50 -2.46 12.41
N ALA A 249 20.84 -1.90 13.57
CA ALA A 249 19.98 -1.95 14.74
C ALA A 249 18.68 -1.15 14.58
N GLU A 250 18.70 -0.02 13.86
CA GLU A 250 17.49 0.75 13.56
C GLU A 250 16.61 0.03 12.53
N ALA A 251 17.23 -0.54 11.50
CA ALA A 251 16.53 -1.33 10.50
C ALA A 251 15.86 -2.57 11.11
N GLU A 252 16.55 -3.29 12.01
CA GLU A 252 15.96 -4.42 12.72
C GLU A 252 14.79 -4.01 13.62
N ARG A 253 14.89 -2.89 14.37
CA ARG A 253 13.77 -2.42 15.19
C ARG A 253 12.51 -2.13 14.37
N ALA A 254 12.67 -1.52 13.19
CA ALA A 254 11.56 -1.28 12.28
C ALA A 254 10.98 -2.60 11.74
N ARG A 255 11.84 -3.56 11.34
CA ARG A 255 11.40 -4.89 10.91
C ARG A 255 10.66 -5.65 12.01
N ASP A 256 11.19 -5.65 13.23
CA ASP A 256 10.56 -6.32 14.37
C ASP A 256 9.18 -5.75 14.69
N ALA A 257 9.03 -4.41 14.62
CA ALA A 257 7.74 -3.77 14.78
C ALA A 257 6.75 -4.25 13.69
N ALA A 258 7.19 -4.34 12.43
CA ALA A 258 6.36 -4.80 11.33
C ALA A 258 5.98 -6.29 11.46
N VAL A 259 6.91 -7.15 11.88
CA VAL A 259 6.65 -8.58 12.16
C VAL A 259 5.64 -8.72 13.29
N ARG A 260 5.81 -7.98 14.38
CA ARG A 260 4.87 -7.98 15.52
C ARG A 260 3.46 -7.59 15.10
N ILE A 261 3.32 -6.63 14.20
CA ILE A 261 2.02 -6.23 13.63
C ILE A 261 1.46 -7.36 12.77
N ALA A 262 2.24 -7.90 11.82
CA ALA A 262 1.78 -8.97 10.94
C ALA A 262 1.28 -10.20 11.72
N GLU A 263 1.99 -10.57 12.78
CA GLU A 263 1.62 -11.68 13.66
C GLU A 263 0.43 -11.33 14.58
N GLY A 264 0.46 -10.15 15.20
CA GLY A 264 -0.56 -9.72 16.17
C GLY A 264 -1.93 -9.42 15.54
N LEU A 265 -1.95 -9.14 14.23
CA LEU A 265 -3.16 -8.99 13.42
C LEU A 265 -3.51 -10.26 12.61
N GLY A 266 -2.66 -11.29 12.65
CA GLY A 266 -2.91 -12.54 11.92
C GLY A 266 -2.88 -12.40 10.39
N VAL A 267 -2.13 -11.44 9.84
CA VAL A 267 -2.10 -11.16 8.39
C VAL A 267 -1.58 -12.36 7.62
N THR A 268 -2.22 -12.70 6.50
CA THR A 268 -1.72 -13.66 5.52
C THR A 268 -1.63 -12.97 4.17
N GLY A 269 -0.52 -13.16 3.46
CA GLY A 269 -0.20 -12.39 2.26
C GLY A 269 0.92 -11.40 2.53
N VAL A 270 0.85 -10.24 1.87
CA VAL A 270 1.81 -9.15 2.05
C VAL A 270 1.15 -8.06 2.88
N LEU A 271 1.92 -7.48 3.79
CA LEU A 271 1.59 -6.32 4.59
C LEU A 271 2.65 -5.24 4.33
N ALA A 272 2.22 -4.02 4.03
CA ALA A 272 3.05 -2.84 4.18
C ALA A 272 2.74 -2.14 5.48
N VAL A 273 3.79 -1.80 6.22
CA VAL A 273 3.74 -0.97 7.41
C VAL A 273 4.45 0.33 7.10
N GLU A 274 3.69 1.41 6.93
CA GLU A 274 4.25 2.75 6.75
C GLU A 274 4.61 3.35 8.09
N MET A 275 5.72 4.05 8.15
CA MET A 275 6.31 4.56 9.38
C MET A 275 6.84 5.97 9.18
N PHE A 276 6.73 6.77 10.23
CA PHE A 276 7.45 8.02 10.36
C PHE A 276 8.72 7.80 11.16
N GLU A 277 9.86 8.20 10.63
CA GLU A 277 11.08 8.34 11.42
C GLU A 277 11.03 9.67 12.18
N VAL A 278 11.22 9.62 13.50
CA VAL A 278 11.23 10.80 14.37
C VAL A 278 12.51 10.84 15.18
N ALA A 279 12.99 12.05 15.47
CA ALA A 279 14.11 12.24 16.36
C ALA A 279 13.78 11.69 17.77
N GLY A 280 14.71 10.94 18.36
CA GLY A 280 14.61 10.44 19.73
C GLY A 280 15.89 10.75 20.52
N GLU A 281 15.78 10.70 21.84
CA GLU A 281 16.88 11.00 22.78
C GLU A 281 18.04 10.01 22.62
N ASP A 282 17.71 8.74 22.32
CA ASP A 282 18.68 7.63 22.14
C ASP A 282 18.86 7.26 20.66
N GLY A 283 18.55 8.18 19.75
CA GLY A 283 18.54 7.96 18.30
C GLY A 283 17.13 7.93 17.70
N PRO A 284 17.00 7.76 16.36
CA PRO A 284 15.73 7.80 15.67
C PRO A 284 14.80 6.68 16.16
N ARG A 285 13.53 7.04 16.29
CA ARG A 285 12.42 6.12 16.58
C ARG A 285 11.48 6.07 15.38
N VAL A 286 10.70 5.00 15.29
CA VAL A 286 9.66 4.87 14.27
C VAL A 286 8.27 4.93 14.90
N LEU A 287 7.35 5.65 14.27
CA LEU A 287 5.92 5.65 14.61
C LEU A 287 5.14 5.09 13.42
N VAL A 288 4.29 4.09 13.64
CA VAL A 288 3.49 3.50 12.55
C VAL A 288 2.43 4.48 12.10
N ASN A 289 2.50 4.88 10.82
CA ASN A 289 1.52 5.76 10.19
C ASN A 289 0.27 4.97 9.78
N GLU A 290 0.43 4.00 8.88
CA GLU A 290 -0.68 3.22 8.33
C GLU A 290 -0.27 1.80 7.91
N LEU A 291 -1.28 0.98 7.63
CA LEU A 291 -1.13 -0.41 7.23
C LEU A 291 -1.86 -0.66 5.90
N ALA A 292 -1.22 -1.38 4.98
CA ALA A 292 -1.88 -1.90 3.79
C ALA A 292 -1.68 -3.42 3.72
N MET A 293 -2.76 -4.20 3.85
CA MET A 293 -2.70 -5.68 3.87
C MET A 293 -2.75 -6.28 2.46
N ARG A 294 -1.87 -5.78 1.60
CA ARG A 294 -1.73 -6.12 0.19
C ARG A 294 -0.34 -5.75 -0.30
N PRO A 295 0.08 -6.21 -1.49
CA PRO A 295 1.20 -5.58 -2.18
C PRO A 295 1.03 -4.06 -2.24
N HIS A 296 2.14 -3.34 -2.10
CA HIS A 296 2.16 -1.91 -1.88
C HIS A 296 3.12 -1.18 -2.83
N ASN A 297 2.87 0.10 -3.05
CA ASN A 297 3.66 0.95 -3.95
C ASN A 297 5.13 1.01 -3.50
N SER A 298 5.37 1.13 -2.19
CA SER A 298 6.70 1.07 -1.58
C SER A 298 7.45 -0.25 -1.78
N GLY A 299 6.82 -1.26 -2.40
CA GLY A 299 7.46 -2.52 -2.75
C GLY A 299 7.68 -2.76 -4.23
N HIS A 300 7.34 -1.83 -5.12
CA HIS A 300 7.47 -2.08 -6.56
C HIS A 300 8.93 -2.28 -6.98
N TRP A 301 9.89 -1.72 -6.24
CA TRP A 301 11.32 -2.01 -6.41
C TRP A 301 11.64 -3.51 -6.32
N THR A 302 10.88 -4.28 -5.54
CA THR A 302 11.14 -5.73 -5.33
C THR A 302 10.94 -6.56 -6.60
N ILE A 303 10.27 -6.03 -7.64
CA ILE A 303 10.13 -6.70 -8.93
C ILE A 303 11.50 -6.92 -9.56
N ASP A 304 12.38 -5.92 -9.49
CA ASP A 304 13.67 -5.90 -10.18
C ASP A 304 14.88 -5.86 -9.22
N GLY A 305 14.64 -5.63 -7.94
CA GLY A 305 15.69 -5.40 -6.93
C GLY A 305 15.77 -6.45 -5.82
N ALA A 306 14.89 -7.45 -5.79
CA ALA A 306 14.90 -8.51 -4.77
C ALA A 306 14.84 -9.90 -5.41
N VAL A 307 15.35 -10.92 -4.70
CA VAL A 307 15.31 -12.32 -5.17
C VAL A 307 13.88 -12.80 -5.40
N THR A 308 12.95 -12.41 -4.54
CA THR A 308 11.52 -12.68 -4.69
C THR A 308 10.72 -11.40 -4.52
N SER A 309 9.94 -11.06 -5.55
CA SER A 309 9.10 -9.86 -5.54
C SER A 309 7.96 -9.97 -4.53
N GLN A 310 7.43 -8.83 -4.07
CA GLN A 310 6.25 -8.81 -3.21
C GLN A 310 5.04 -9.51 -3.86
N PHE A 311 4.93 -9.50 -5.19
CA PHE A 311 3.82 -10.11 -5.90
C PHE A 311 3.93 -11.63 -5.88
N GLU A 312 5.12 -12.17 -6.18
CA GLU A 312 5.36 -13.61 -6.05
C GLU A 312 5.19 -14.07 -4.60
N GLN A 313 5.76 -13.35 -3.63
CA GLN A 313 5.57 -13.66 -2.21
C GLN A 313 4.11 -13.62 -1.79
N HIS A 314 3.32 -12.68 -2.30
CA HIS A 314 1.90 -12.61 -2.00
C HIS A 314 1.18 -13.87 -2.50
N LEU A 315 1.42 -14.28 -3.75
CA LEU A 315 0.84 -15.49 -4.33
C LEU A 315 1.24 -16.74 -3.55
N ARG A 316 2.52 -16.86 -3.19
CA ARG A 316 3.03 -17.97 -2.36
C ARG A 316 2.37 -17.97 -0.99
N ALA A 317 2.28 -16.81 -0.34
CA ALA A 317 1.70 -16.67 0.98
C ALA A 317 0.20 -17.01 1.02
N VAL A 318 -0.58 -16.50 0.06
CA VAL A 318 -2.02 -16.80 0.01
C VAL A 318 -2.32 -18.23 -0.42
N LEU A 319 -1.39 -18.94 -1.06
CA LEU A 319 -1.47 -20.38 -1.31
C LEU A 319 -0.84 -21.24 -0.20
N ASP A 320 -0.26 -20.63 0.84
CA ASP A 320 0.54 -21.32 1.87
C ASP A 320 1.73 -22.13 1.31
N LEU A 321 2.32 -21.66 0.21
CA LEU A 321 3.59 -22.16 -0.35
C LEU A 321 4.78 -21.57 0.42
N PRO A 322 5.94 -22.26 0.52
CA PRO A 322 7.09 -21.74 1.28
C PRO A 322 7.48 -20.37 0.77
N LEU A 323 7.83 -19.44 1.66
CA LEU A 323 8.22 -18.10 1.24
C LEU A 323 9.59 -18.12 0.53
N GLY A 324 9.77 -17.21 -0.43
CA GLY A 324 11.04 -16.98 -1.10
C GLY A 324 12.03 -16.16 -0.27
N ASP A 325 13.26 -16.05 -0.77
CA ASP A 325 14.27 -15.14 -0.21
C ASP A 325 13.93 -13.70 -0.58
N THR A 326 14.03 -12.79 0.38
CA THR A 326 13.74 -11.35 0.24
C THR A 326 15.01 -10.50 0.11
N ALA A 327 16.18 -11.13 0.02
CA ALA A 327 17.45 -10.46 -0.16
C ALA A 327 17.46 -9.55 -1.41
N PRO A 328 18.02 -8.33 -1.31
CA PRO A 328 18.29 -7.49 -2.47
C PRO A 328 19.25 -8.16 -3.46
N THR A 329 19.04 -7.95 -4.75
CA THR A 329 19.91 -8.43 -5.83
C THR A 329 20.96 -7.40 -6.24
N ALA A 330 20.82 -6.15 -5.80
CA ALA A 330 21.77 -5.06 -5.97
C ALA A 330 21.92 -4.29 -4.65
N ARG A 331 22.98 -3.49 -4.53
CA ARG A 331 23.21 -2.66 -3.34
C ARG A 331 22.10 -1.63 -3.14
N TRP A 332 21.69 -0.97 -4.22
CA TRP A 332 20.59 -0.02 -4.25
C TRP A 332 19.63 -0.34 -5.38
N THR A 333 18.34 -0.18 -5.12
CA THR A 333 17.29 -0.06 -6.13
C THR A 333 16.45 1.15 -5.81
N VAL A 334 16.25 2.02 -6.79
CA VAL A 334 15.35 3.17 -6.70
C VAL A 334 14.15 2.94 -7.63
N MET A 335 12.96 3.04 -7.07
CA MET A 335 11.71 3.09 -7.81
C MET A 335 11.28 4.55 -7.97
N ALA A 336 10.95 4.97 -9.19
CA ALA A 336 10.37 6.28 -9.48
C ALA A 336 8.98 6.10 -10.13
N ASN A 337 7.96 6.71 -9.54
CA ASN A 337 6.59 6.63 -10.07
C ASN A 337 6.40 7.56 -11.26
N VAL A 338 5.58 7.13 -12.20
CA VAL A 338 5.10 7.93 -13.33
C VAL A 338 3.70 8.44 -12.97
N LEU A 339 3.64 9.66 -12.42
CA LEU A 339 2.41 10.32 -11.98
C LEU A 339 1.96 11.34 -13.03
N GLY A 340 0.91 11.01 -13.78
CA GLY A 340 0.50 11.79 -14.95
C GLY A 340 1.52 11.71 -16.11
N SER A 341 1.18 12.34 -17.24
CA SER A 341 2.07 12.52 -18.39
C SER A 341 1.52 13.64 -19.28
N THR A 342 2.39 14.32 -20.02
CA THR A 342 2.02 15.25 -21.10
C THR A 342 1.85 14.52 -22.45
N LEU A 343 2.24 13.26 -22.51
CA LEU A 343 2.05 12.39 -23.68
C LEU A 343 0.62 11.86 -23.72
N ASP A 344 0.10 11.64 -24.92
CA ASP A 344 -1.18 10.94 -25.10
C ASP A 344 -1.02 9.44 -24.80
N GLU A 345 0.05 8.82 -25.31
CA GLU A 345 0.38 7.41 -25.13
C GLU A 345 1.78 7.24 -24.53
N LEU A 346 1.87 6.67 -23.32
CA LEU A 346 3.16 6.52 -22.61
C LEU A 346 4.12 5.58 -23.34
N THR A 347 3.59 4.65 -24.13
CA THR A 347 4.41 3.72 -24.90
C THR A 347 5.25 4.41 -25.96
N ASP A 348 4.87 5.62 -26.39
CA ASP A 348 5.62 6.40 -27.39
C ASP A 348 6.99 6.85 -26.85
N ALA A 349 7.12 6.98 -25.52
CA ALA A 349 8.38 7.30 -24.87
C ALA A 349 9.32 6.08 -24.70
N LEU A 350 8.84 4.85 -24.88
CA LEU A 350 9.66 3.64 -24.63
C LEU A 350 10.96 3.60 -25.46
N PRO A 351 10.96 3.90 -26.78
CA PRO A 351 12.22 3.88 -27.54
C PRO A 351 13.26 4.85 -26.98
N ALA A 352 12.85 6.05 -26.58
CA ALA A 352 13.74 7.06 -26.01
C ALA A 352 14.28 6.67 -24.63
N VAL A 353 13.38 6.22 -23.74
CA VAL A 353 13.76 5.78 -22.38
C VAL A 353 14.71 4.60 -22.43
N LEU A 354 14.39 3.58 -23.21
CA LEU A 354 15.18 2.35 -23.28
C LEU A 354 16.52 2.55 -23.99
N ALA A 355 16.63 3.53 -24.90
CA ALA A 355 17.90 3.90 -25.50
C ALA A 355 18.80 4.68 -24.53
N ALA A 356 18.25 5.61 -23.77
CA ALA A 356 19.01 6.45 -22.82
C ALA A 356 19.35 5.72 -21.52
N TYR A 357 18.45 4.86 -21.04
CA TYR A 357 18.54 4.14 -19.76
C TYR A 357 18.31 2.64 -19.98
N PRO A 358 19.25 1.91 -20.61
CA PRO A 358 19.07 0.49 -20.97
C PRO A 358 18.97 -0.46 -19.76
N ASP A 359 19.39 0.01 -18.59
CA ASP A 359 19.28 -0.65 -17.29
C ASP A 359 17.94 -0.39 -16.59
N ALA A 360 17.17 0.61 -17.02
CA ALA A 360 15.89 0.94 -16.43
C ALA A 360 14.82 -0.11 -16.74
N LYS A 361 14.08 -0.50 -15.71
CA LYS A 361 12.97 -1.46 -15.79
C LYS A 361 11.66 -0.70 -15.74
N VAL A 362 11.07 -0.51 -16.92
CA VAL A 362 9.82 0.25 -17.09
C VAL A 362 8.61 -0.66 -16.90
N ASN A 363 7.72 -0.27 -15.99
CA ASN A 363 6.48 -0.97 -15.69
C ASN A 363 5.28 -0.04 -15.95
N LEU A 364 4.63 -0.17 -17.10
CA LEU A 364 3.41 0.60 -17.45
C LEU A 364 2.15 -0.18 -17.09
N TYR A 365 1.16 0.52 -16.51
CA TYR A 365 -0.06 -0.09 -15.98
C TYR A 365 -1.22 -0.18 -16.99
N GLY A 366 -1.02 0.24 -18.24
CA GLY A 366 -2.09 0.25 -19.25
C GLY A 366 -3.25 1.19 -18.91
N LYS A 367 -2.97 2.27 -18.16
CA LYS A 367 -3.97 3.24 -17.73
C LYS A 367 -3.94 4.47 -18.64
N GLY A 368 -5.10 4.92 -19.10
CA GLY A 368 -5.23 6.20 -19.80
C GLY A 368 -4.75 7.39 -18.94
N VAL A 369 -4.15 8.36 -19.61
CA VAL A 369 -3.49 9.53 -19.01
C VAL A 369 -4.50 10.47 -18.35
N ARG A 370 -4.26 10.80 -17.08
CA ARG A 370 -5.00 11.82 -16.31
C ARG A 370 -4.04 12.50 -15.33
N PRO A 371 -4.24 13.80 -15.00
CA PRO A 371 -3.40 14.48 -14.02
C PRO A 371 -3.33 13.73 -12.69
N GLY A 372 -2.11 13.57 -12.15
CA GLY A 372 -1.85 12.89 -10.87
C GLY A 372 -2.11 11.37 -10.83
N ARG A 373 -2.58 10.75 -11.93
CA ARG A 373 -2.84 9.31 -11.95
C ARG A 373 -1.52 8.54 -11.94
N LYS A 374 -1.42 7.49 -11.13
CA LYS A 374 -0.33 6.49 -11.20
C LYS A 374 -0.44 5.71 -12.53
N LEU A 375 0.44 5.99 -13.48
CA LEU A 375 0.44 5.39 -14.84
C LEU A 375 1.46 4.25 -15.01
N GLY A 376 2.52 4.27 -14.19
CA GLY A 376 3.57 3.27 -14.20
C GLY A 376 4.61 3.55 -13.12
N HIS A 377 5.69 2.79 -13.13
CA HIS A 377 6.91 3.08 -12.39
C HIS A 377 8.14 2.64 -13.18
N VAL A 378 9.30 3.12 -12.76
CA VAL A 378 10.61 2.70 -13.26
C VAL A 378 11.46 2.26 -12.09
N ASN A 379 12.09 1.10 -12.20
CA ASN A 379 13.13 0.65 -11.27
C ASN A 379 14.52 0.78 -11.93
N VAL A 380 15.49 1.28 -11.18
CA VAL A 380 16.92 1.24 -11.56
C VAL A 380 17.70 0.70 -10.37
N SER A 381 18.71 -0.14 -10.63
CA SER A 381 19.54 -0.78 -9.61
C SER A 381 21.02 -0.52 -9.86
N GLY A 382 21.83 -0.44 -8.81
CA GLY A 382 23.28 -0.22 -8.91
C GLY A 382 24.00 -0.05 -7.57
N ASP A 383 25.26 0.36 -7.61
CA ASP A 383 26.14 0.47 -6.44
C ASP A 383 26.28 1.90 -5.89
N ASP A 384 26.00 2.91 -6.72
CA ASP A 384 26.04 4.34 -6.38
C ASP A 384 24.61 4.88 -6.29
N LEU A 385 24.18 5.22 -5.09
CA LEU A 385 22.81 5.67 -4.82
C LEU A 385 22.44 6.93 -5.60
N ASP A 386 23.34 7.92 -5.67
CA ASP A 386 23.03 9.21 -6.30
C ASP A 386 22.81 9.03 -7.80
N GLU A 387 23.65 8.20 -8.44
CA GLU A 387 23.52 7.87 -9.86
C GLU A 387 22.26 7.03 -10.13
N VAL A 388 22.01 5.99 -9.34
CA VAL A 388 20.82 5.13 -9.48
C VAL A 388 19.55 5.95 -9.36
N ARG A 389 19.50 6.83 -8.36
CA ARG A 389 18.38 7.74 -8.13
C ARG A 389 18.17 8.70 -9.30
N ARG A 390 19.24 9.37 -9.75
CA ARG A 390 19.20 10.30 -10.88
C ARG A 390 18.66 9.63 -12.14
N ARG A 391 19.14 8.42 -12.47
CA ARG A 391 18.69 7.64 -13.62
C ARG A 391 17.22 7.23 -13.52
N ALA A 392 16.78 6.74 -12.37
CA ALA A 392 15.38 6.35 -12.16
C ALA A 392 14.43 7.53 -12.37
N LEU A 393 14.75 8.68 -11.78
CA LEU A 393 13.95 9.91 -11.90
C LEU A 393 13.94 10.44 -13.34
N ALA A 394 15.08 10.44 -14.01
CA ALA A 394 15.20 10.91 -15.39
C ALA A 394 14.46 9.98 -16.38
N ALA A 395 14.55 8.67 -16.22
CA ALA A 395 13.77 7.71 -17.01
C ALA A 395 12.26 7.90 -16.81
N ALA A 396 11.82 8.10 -15.56
CA ALA A 396 10.42 8.41 -15.28
C ALA A 396 9.99 9.77 -15.86
N ALA A 397 10.86 10.79 -15.89
CA ALA A 397 10.59 12.10 -16.50
C ALA A 397 10.30 11.99 -18.00
N VAL A 398 11.09 11.21 -18.74
CA VAL A 398 10.85 10.99 -20.17
C VAL A 398 9.47 10.32 -20.40
N LEU A 399 9.05 9.38 -19.54
CA LEU A 399 7.71 8.78 -19.61
C LEU A 399 6.58 9.78 -19.28
N ARG A 400 6.88 10.84 -18.52
CA ARG A 400 5.96 11.95 -18.27
C ARG A 400 5.95 12.99 -19.39
N GLY A 401 6.80 12.85 -20.40
CA GLY A 401 6.99 13.83 -21.47
C GLY A 401 7.69 15.11 -20.97
N GLU A 402 8.57 14.96 -19.98
CA GLU A 402 9.39 16.02 -19.39
C GLU A 402 10.84 15.91 -19.88
N ASP A 403 11.59 17.02 -19.81
CA ASP A 403 13.03 17.02 -20.07
C ASP A 403 13.79 16.34 -18.90
N PRO A 404 14.54 15.26 -19.14
CA PRO A 404 15.30 14.58 -18.09
C PRO A 404 16.42 15.42 -17.47
N GLU A 405 16.90 16.47 -18.15
CA GLU A 405 17.90 17.41 -17.64
C GLU A 405 17.27 18.72 -17.12
N GLY A 406 15.95 18.85 -17.23
CA GLY A 406 15.22 20.08 -16.92
C GLY A 406 15.09 20.37 -15.43
N THR A 407 15.60 21.54 -15.03
CA THR A 407 15.17 22.30 -13.83
C THR A 407 13.64 22.27 -13.72
N PRO A 408 13.06 22.15 -12.50
CA PRO A 408 11.61 22.19 -12.31
C PRO A 408 11.04 23.41 -13.03
N ASN A 409 10.10 23.18 -13.94
CA ASN A 409 9.49 24.26 -14.71
C ASN A 409 8.70 25.14 -13.74
N GLU A 410 9.26 26.28 -13.32
CA GLU A 410 8.66 27.26 -12.38
C GLU A 410 7.44 27.99 -12.96
N GLU A 411 6.93 27.62 -14.14
CA GLU A 411 5.77 28.28 -14.74
C GLU A 411 4.64 27.30 -15.02
N ARG A 412 3.72 27.21 -14.06
CA ARG A 412 2.26 27.20 -14.26
C ARG A 412 1.59 27.56 -12.93
N ALA A 413 1.29 28.86 -12.83
CA ALA A 413 0.57 29.54 -11.74
C ALA A 413 -0.86 29.01 -11.54
#